data_AF-A0A897MXV4-F1
#
_entry.id   AF-A0A897MXV4-F1
#
_cell.length_a   1.000
_cell.length_b   1.000
_cell.length_c   1.000
_cell.angle_alpha   90.00
_cell.angle_beta   90.00
_cell.angle_gamma   90.00
#
_symmetry.space_group_name_H-M   'P 1'
#
loop_
_entity.id
_entity.type
_entity.pdbx_description
1 polymer ?
#
loop_
_entity_poly.entity_id
_entity_poly.type
_entity_poly.pdbx_seq_one_letter_code
_entity_poly.pdbx_strand_id
1 'polypeptide(L)'
;MSSAAEITDMITSERMAAVDVNAEALGVPRKQLMESSGNAVAQAIRDIAEPGARIAVVAGRGNNGGDAFVAARFLDAYDLSVHLLGRAETITTDIARENWGALERGEYDIEEVRDSTQLSLPDADVVIDAMLGTGVTGALREPAASAAEAINASDATVVSVDVPSGIDADTGEAAGVAVEADHVVTFHDDKPGLEGVDADVTVADIGIPDAAELFVERGDLLALSRDPQSHKGDHGTVLVIGGGPYSGAPALSAQAAFRAGADLVYVATPESVADAVAGYSENLIVEALPGDRLAPVHVDTLLALAEDADAVLVGPGLGDAEGSLDAVAGFLESYAGQAVVDADPLRIVPEVETDADLVCTPHQGELTAMGGPREDDWRDRADAVESFATEVGATLLVKGAYDVVSDGERTRVNRTGNPGMTVGGTGDVLAGITAALVTALDDPVQAAGIAAYANGRAGDFAVEEHGYGLVATDLPPRVAEALWGDRDE
;
A
#
# COMPACT_ATOMS: atom_id res chain seq x y z
N MET A 1 -26.29 -18.43 8.52
CA MET A 1 -25.47 -18.28 7.31
C MET A 1 -24.89 -16.88 7.34
N SER A 2 -23.96 -16.69 8.27
CA SER A 2 -23.31 -15.43 8.65
C SER A 2 -21.93 -15.88 9.09
N SER A 3 -20.98 -15.88 8.16
CA SER A 3 -19.56 -16.16 8.41
C SER A 3 -18.68 -15.80 7.20
N ALA A 4 -19.17 -14.94 6.30
CA ALA A 4 -18.45 -14.55 5.08
C ALA A 4 -18.32 -13.02 4.94
N ALA A 5 -18.80 -12.26 5.93
CA ALA A 5 -18.73 -10.80 5.98
C ALA A 5 -17.80 -10.31 7.11
N GLU A 6 -17.05 -11.21 7.75
CA GLU A 6 -16.06 -10.89 8.80
C GLU A 6 -14.61 -11.08 8.32
N ILE A 7 -14.39 -11.49 7.05
CA ILE A 7 -13.04 -11.76 6.50
C ILE A 7 -12.37 -10.48 5.94
N THR A 8 -13.10 -9.37 5.83
CA THR A 8 -12.66 -8.17 5.09
C THR A 8 -11.91 -7.10 5.90
N ASP A 9 -11.73 -7.25 7.21
CA ASP A 9 -11.25 -6.15 8.08
C ASP A 9 -9.88 -6.36 8.72
N MET A 10 -9.11 -7.41 8.35
CA MET A 10 -7.78 -7.64 8.95
C MET A 10 -6.65 -7.04 8.12
N ILE A 11 -5.75 -6.31 8.79
CA ILE A 11 -4.59 -5.69 8.17
C ILE A 11 -3.44 -6.69 7.95
N THR A 12 -2.88 -6.73 6.73
CA THR A 12 -1.68 -7.53 6.44
C THR A 12 -0.42 -6.88 7.02
N SER A 13 0.64 -7.67 7.19
CA SER A 13 1.94 -7.18 7.70
C SER A 13 2.53 -6.06 6.85
N GLU A 14 2.46 -6.19 5.51
CA GLU A 14 2.90 -5.15 4.58
C GLU A 14 2.07 -3.88 4.73
N ARG A 15 0.74 -4.02 4.86
CA ARG A 15 -0.15 -2.88 5.01
C ARG A 15 0.06 -2.18 6.35
N MET A 16 0.27 -2.92 7.43
CA MET A 16 0.60 -2.36 8.75
C MET A 16 1.89 -1.54 8.71
N ALA A 17 2.94 -2.03 8.02
CA ALA A 17 4.18 -1.28 7.84
C ALA A 17 3.94 0.05 7.10
N ALA A 18 3.09 0.06 6.07
CA ALA A 18 2.69 1.30 5.39
C ALA A 18 1.92 2.25 6.33
N VAL A 19 1.01 1.71 7.15
CA VAL A 19 0.21 2.50 8.11
C VAL A 19 1.08 3.14 9.19
N ASP A 20 2.10 2.46 9.70
CA ASP A 20 3.07 3.05 10.65
C ASP A 20 3.78 4.28 10.06
N VAL A 21 4.18 4.20 8.79
CA VAL A 21 4.82 5.33 8.09
C VAL A 21 3.80 6.44 7.81
N ASN A 22 2.55 6.08 7.50
CA ASN A 22 1.47 7.05 7.31
C ASN A 22 1.13 7.78 8.62
N ALA A 23 1.12 7.08 9.76
CA ALA A 23 0.93 7.69 11.07
C ALA A 23 2.04 8.70 11.39
N GLU A 24 3.28 8.37 11.04
CA GLU A 24 4.41 9.29 11.14
C GLU A 24 4.25 10.52 10.25
N ALA A 25 3.72 10.36 9.03
CA ALA A 25 3.37 11.46 8.14
C ALA A 25 2.29 12.38 8.71
N LEU A 26 1.39 11.84 9.53
CA LEU A 26 0.37 12.58 10.26
C LEU A 26 0.91 13.25 11.54
N GLY A 27 2.20 13.10 11.83
CA GLY A 27 2.84 13.69 13.00
C GLY A 27 2.71 12.84 14.26
N VAL A 28 2.45 11.54 14.13
CA VAL A 28 2.54 10.54 15.21
C VAL A 28 3.83 9.74 15.01
N PRO A 29 4.96 10.13 15.61
CA PRO A 29 6.24 9.48 15.38
C PRO A 29 6.20 8.02 15.86
N ARG A 30 6.89 7.12 15.15
CA ARG A 30 6.95 5.69 15.51
C ARG A 30 7.47 5.44 16.93
N LYS A 31 8.27 6.35 17.46
CA LYS A 31 8.72 6.30 18.86
C LYS A 31 7.57 6.41 19.86
N GLN A 32 6.54 7.22 19.57
CA GLN A 32 5.34 7.33 20.41
C GLN A 32 4.45 6.09 20.28
N LEU A 33 4.37 5.52 19.07
CA LEU A 33 3.69 4.24 18.83
C LEU A 33 4.35 3.13 19.67
N MET A 34 5.68 2.97 19.59
CA MET A 34 6.44 2.00 20.40
C MET A 34 6.26 2.21 21.91
N GLU A 35 6.21 3.47 22.39
CA GLU A 35 5.93 3.74 23.81
C GLU A 35 4.53 3.23 24.22
N SER A 36 3.54 3.40 23.34
CA SER A 36 2.16 2.98 23.55
C SER A 36 2.03 1.46 23.47
N SER A 37 2.66 0.82 22.49
CA SER A 37 2.76 -0.63 22.33
C SER A 37 3.38 -1.30 23.56
N GLY A 38 4.56 -0.83 23.99
CA GLY A 38 5.21 -1.40 25.17
C GLY A 38 4.43 -1.16 26.47
N ASN A 39 3.74 -0.03 26.61
CA ASN A 39 2.85 0.18 27.76
C ASN A 39 1.61 -0.73 27.71
N ALA A 40 1.09 -1.06 26.52
CA ALA A 40 0.00 -2.02 26.36
C ALA A 40 0.44 -3.44 26.75
N VAL A 41 1.63 -3.86 26.34
CA VAL A 41 2.24 -5.14 26.79
C VAL A 41 2.37 -5.15 28.31
N ALA A 42 2.93 -4.08 28.90
CA ALA A 42 3.05 -3.99 30.36
C ALA A 42 1.70 -4.01 31.08
N GLN A 43 0.64 -3.46 30.46
CA GLN A 43 -0.71 -3.52 31.00
C GLN A 43 -1.26 -4.95 31.00
N ALA A 44 -1.12 -5.68 29.89
CA ALA A 44 -1.54 -7.08 29.82
C ALA A 44 -0.84 -7.94 30.89
N ILE A 45 0.45 -7.70 31.13
CA ILE A 45 1.22 -8.37 32.19
C ILE A 45 0.66 -8.06 33.58
N ARG A 46 0.28 -6.80 33.85
CA ARG A 46 -0.32 -6.42 35.14
C ARG A 46 -1.69 -7.06 35.38
N ASP A 47 -2.40 -7.40 34.32
CA ASP A 47 -3.72 -8.01 34.42
C ASP A 47 -3.64 -9.52 34.73
N ILE A 48 -2.51 -10.17 34.40
CA ILE A 48 -2.30 -11.62 34.60
C ILE A 48 -1.34 -11.97 35.74
N ALA A 49 -0.51 -11.03 36.21
CA ALA A 49 0.50 -11.27 37.24
C ALA A 49 0.52 -10.24 38.37
N GLU A 50 0.68 -10.73 39.59
CA GLU A 50 0.78 -9.90 40.80
C GLU A 50 2.18 -9.26 40.94
N PRO A 51 2.29 -8.06 41.53
CA PRO A 51 3.58 -7.43 41.82
C PRO A 51 4.55 -8.36 42.56
N GLY A 52 5.81 -8.37 42.13
CA GLY A 52 6.86 -9.25 42.64
C GLY A 52 6.94 -10.62 41.97
N ALA A 53 6.04 -10.94 41.03
CA ALA A 53 6.23 -12.10 40.15
C ALA A 53 7.52 -11.96 39.31
N ARG A 54 8.12 -13.09 38.98
CA ARG A 54 9.34 -13.17 38.16
C ARG A 54 8.97 -13.12 36.70
N ILE A 55 9.55 -12.17 35.97
CA ILE A 55 9.28 -11.96 34.55
C ILE A 55 10.58 -12.07 33.77
N ALA A 56 10.59 -12.94 32.76
CA ALA A 56 11.67 -13.03 31.80
C ALA A 56 11.23 -12.46 30.46
N VAL A 57 11.89 -11.41 29.99
CA VAL A 57 11.69 -10.86 28.65
C VAL A 57 12.70 -11.49 27.70
N VAL A 58 12.24 -12.09 26.61
CA VAL A 58 13.09 -12.62 25.55
C VAL A 58 12.88 -11.77 24.30
N ALA A 59 13.83 -10.89 24.01
CA ALA A 59 13.67 -9.83 23.03
C ALA A 59 14.59 -9.99 21.82
N GLY A 60 14.07 -9.64 20.64
CA GLY A 60 14.82 -9.57 19.40
C GLY A 60 15.57 -8.26 19.21
N ARG A 61 16.10 -8.10 18.00
CA ARG A 61 16.90 -6.92 17.59
C ARG A 61 16.09 -5.86 16.83
N GLY A 62 14.83 -6.14 16.52
CA GLY A 62 13.94 -5.25 15.76
C GLY A 62 12.99 -4.46 16.64
N ASN A 63 11.92 -3.93 16.03
CA ASN A 63 10.91 -3.15 16.73
C ASN A 63 10.16 -3.96 17.80
N ASN A 64 9.86 -5.25 17.56
CA ASN A 64 9.17 -6.08 18.56
C ASN A 64 9.98 -6.18 19.88
N GLY A 65 11.31 -6.37 19.78
CA GLY A 65 12.19 -6.29 20.95
C GLY A 65 12.21 -4.89 21.57
N GLY A 66 12.10 -3.83 20.76
CA GLY A 66 11.92 -2.45 21.20
C GLY A 66 10.67 -2.24 22.05
N ASP A 67 9.53 -2.80 21.64
CA ASP A 67 8.28 -2.77 22.40
C ASP A 67 8.45 -3.42 23.78
N ALA A 68 9.14 -4.56 23.83
CA ALA A 68 9.47 -5.22 25.09
C ALA A 68 10.46 -4.43 25.97
N PHE A 69 11.41 -3.71 25.38
CA PHE A 69 12.29 -2.81 26.13
C PHE A 69 11.53 -1.62 26.74
N VAL A 70 10.51 -1.14 26.05
CA VAL A 70 9.57 -0.16 26.62
C VAL A 70 8.78 -0.81 27.76
N ALA A 71 8.18 -1.98 27.52
CA ALA A 71 7.39 -2.70 28.52
C ALA A 71 8.16 -2.92 29.82
N ALA A 72 9.44 -3.30 29.72
CA ALA A 72 10.36 -3.46 30.85
C ALA A 72 10.38 -2.24 31.79
N ARG A 73 10.39 -1.01 31.24
CA ARG A 73 10.38 0.24 32.03
C ARG A 73 9.08 0.47 32.80
N PHE A 74 8.01 -0.18 32.40
CA PHE A 74 6.70 -0.09 33.04
C PHE A 74 6.45 -1.21 34.07
N LEU A 75 7.41 -2.14 34.22
CA LEU A 75 7.29 -3.34 35.05
C LEU A 75 8.23 -3.33 36.27
N ASP A 76 8.63 -2.15 36.76
CA ASP A 76 9.48 -1.99 37.96
C ASP A 76 8.91 -2.64 39.25
N ALA A 77 7.62 -2.96 39.27
CA ALA A 77 6.96 -3.65 40.38
C ALA A 77 7.20 -5.17 40.40
N TYR A 78 7.90 -5.71 39.40
CA TYR A 78 8.16 -7.14 39.19
C TYR A 78 9.65 -7.47 39.29
N ASP A 79 9.98 -8.75 39.47
CA ASP A 79 11.37 -9.23 39.42
C ASP A 79 11.74 -9.55 37.96
N LEU A 80 12.22 -8.54 37.25
CA LEU A 80 12.37 -8.54 35.80
C LEU A 80 13.81 -8.84 35.36
N SER A 81 13.97 -9.73 34.38
CA SER A 81 15.22 -9.90 33.62
C SER A 81 14.95 -9.79 32.11
N VAL A 82 15.85 -9.15 31.36
CA VAL A 82 15.72 -8.94 29.91
C VAL A 82 16.86 -9.62 29.15
N HIS A 83 16.51 -10.52 28.25
CA HIS A 83 17.43 -11.33 27.44
C HIS A 83 17.35 -10.89 25.99
N LEU A 84 18.35 -10.15 25.51
CA LEU A 84 18.47 -9.75 24.11
C LEU A 84 19.11 -10.87 23.29
N LEU A 85 18.37 -11.41 22.32
CA LEU A 85 18.89 -12.39 21.37
C LEU A 85 19.80 -11.73 20.34
N GLY A 86 21.10 -11.81 20.58
CA GLY A 86 22.15 -11.22 19.75
C GLY A 86 23.02 -10.25 20.55
N ARG A 87 23.36 -9.12 19.92
CA ARG A 87 24.21 -8.08 20.54
C ARG A 87 23.52 -6.73 20.43
N ALA A 88 23.68 -5.89 21.44
CA ALA A 88 23.13 -4.53 21.46
C ALA A 88 23.61 -3.70 20.25
N GLU A 89 24.87 -3.89 19.84
CA GLU A 89 25.46 -3.24 18.66
C GLU A 89 24.78 -3.61 17.33
N THR A 90 24.01 -4.70 17.31
CA THR A 90 23.31 -5.21 16.12
C THR A 90 21.80 -5.01 16.16
N ILE A 91 21.26 -4.29 17.15
CA ILE A 91 19.87 -3.82 17.13
C ILE A 91 19.66 -3.02 15.84
N THR A 92 18.63 -3.37 15.08
CA THR A 92 18.47 -2.95 13.68
C THR A 92 17.79 -1.60 13.53
N THR A 93 17.03 -1.17 14.54
CA THR A 93 16.26 0.08 14.50
C THR A 93 16.76 1.06 15.55
N ASP A 94 16.80 2.36 15.21
CA ASP A 94 17.27 3.40 16.13
C ASP A 94 16.39 3.49 17.39
N ILE A 95 15.08 3.36 17.25
CA ILE A 95 14.12 3.47 18.36
C ILE A 95 14.29 2.32 19.37
N ALA A 96 14.43 1.07 18.91
CA ALA A 96 14.72 -0.05 19.81
C ALA A 96 16.10 0.12 20.49
N ARG A 97 17.10 0.65 19.78
CA ARG A 97 18.44 0.89 20.34
C ARG A 97 18.43 1.97 21.43
N GLU A 98 17.63 3.02 21.24
CA GLU A 98 17.41 4.05 22.26
C GLU A 98 16.77 3.46 23.53
N ASN A 99 15.78 2.58 23.38
CA ASN A 99 15.11 1.92 24.50
C ASN A 99 16.02 0.93 25.22
N TRP A 100 16.81 0.13 24.50
CA TRP A 100 17.86 -0.69 25.12
C TRP A 100 18.85 0.17 25.93
N GLY A 101 19.33 1.27 25.35
CA GLY A 101 20.21 2.21 26.05
C GLY A 101 19.55 2.90 27.25
N ALA A 102 18.21 3.00 27.29
CA ALA A 102 17.49 3.46 28.47
C ALA A 102 17.52 2.42 29.59
N LEU A 103 17.37 1.13 29.27
CA LEU A 103 17.52 0.03 30.23
C LEU A 103 18.95 -0.04 30.79
N GLU A 104 19.97 0.07 29.94
CA GLU A 104 21.38 0.10 30.36
C GLU A 104 21.66 1.23 31.36
N ARG A 105 21.19 2.45 31.05
CA ARG A 105 21.38 3.62 31.93
C ARG A 105 20.50 3.59 33.17
N GLY A 106 19.41 2.85 33.13
CA GLY A 106 18.53 2.59 34.26
C GLY A 106 19.03 1.49 35.19
N GLU A 107 20.14 0.83 34.85
CA GLU A 107 20.72 -0.31 35.60
C GLU A 107 19.74 -1.48 35.76
N TYR A 108 18.88 -1.71 34.75
CA TYR A 108 18.01 -2.89 34.68
C TYR A 108 18.84 -4.17 34.54
N ASP A 109 18.29 -5.31 34.99
CA ASP A 109 18.92 -6.62 34.80
C ASP A 109 18.75 -7.09 33.35
N ILE A 110 19.79 -6.86 32.55
CA ILE A 110 19.78 -7.10 31.11
C ILE A 110 21.00 -7.93 30.68
N GLU A 111 20.78 -8.86 29.76
CA GLU A 111 21.80 -9.78 29.24
C GLU A 111 21.76 -9.88 27.71
N GLU A 112 22.93 -9.98 27.08
CA GLU A 112 23.07 -10.31 25.65
C GLU A 112 23.27 -11.83 25.48
N VAL A 113 22.30 -12.50 24.86
CA VAL A 113 22.38 -13.93 24.49
C VAL A 113 22.93 -14.05 23.07
N ARG A 114 24.26 -14.23 22.95
CA ARG A 114 24.96 -14.15 21.66
C ARG A 114 24.90 -15.42 20.82
N ASP A 115 24.67 -16.55 21.46
CA ASP A 115 24.52 -17.86 20.83
C ASP A 115 23.68 -18.77 21.74
N SER A 116 23.17 -19.88 21.20
CA SER A 116 22.25 -20.78 21.92
C SER A 116 22.89 -21.48 23.13
N THR A 117 24.22 -21.52 23.25
CA THR A 117 24.88 -22.09 24.43
C THR A 117 24.88 -21.15 25.64
N GLN A 118 24.60 -19.87 25.40
CA GLN A 118 24.47 -18.84 26.44
C GLN A 118 23.00 -18.66 26.87
N LEU A 119 22.06 -19.27 26.16
CA LEU A 119 20.65 -19.20 26.50
C LEU A 119 20.37 -19.97 27.79
N SER A 120 20.04 -19.23 28.85
CA SER A 120 19.63 -19.78 30.14
C SER A 120 18.48 -18.93 30.68
N LEU A 121 17.25 -19.29 30.32
CA LEU A 121 16.07 -18.61 30.86
C LEU A 121 15.97 -18.90 32.38
N PRO A 122 15.77 -17.87 33.22
CA PRO A 122 15.55 -18.06 34.64
C PRO A 122 14.19 -18.72 34.89
N ASP A 123 14.01 -19.32 36.07
CA ASP A 123 12.67 -19.72 36.53
C ASP A 123 11.78 -18.46 36.63
N ALA A 124 10.86 -18.32 35.70
CA ALA A 124 9.93 -17.19 35.63
C ALA A 124 8.49 -17.65 35.87
N ASP A 125 7.67 -16.74 36.38
CA ASP A 125 6.23 -16.94 36.49
C ASP A 125 5.54 -16.52 35.18
N VAL A 126 6.11 -15.52 34.48
CA VAL A 126 5.69 -15.07 33.14
C VAL A 126 6.89 -14.89 32.22
N VAL A 127 6.76 -15.32 30.97
CA VAL A 127 7.72 -15.06 29.89
C VAL A 127 7.09 -14.14 28.85
N ILE A 128 7.80 -13.07 28.49
CA ILE A 128 7.43 -12.18 27.39
C ILE A 128 8.24 -12.57 26.16
N ASP A 129 7.56 -13.11 25.15
CA ASP A 129 8.13 -13.38 23.83
C ASP A 129 8.02 -12.14 22.94
N ALA A 130 9.16 -11.53 22.65
CA ALA A 130 9.28 -10.40 21.72
C ALA A 130 10.47 -10.61 20.78
N MET A 131 10.73 -11.87 20.42
CA MET A 131 11.90 -12.22 19.61
C MET A 131 11.74 -11.74 18.16
N LEU A 132 10.59 -12.01 17.55
CA LEU A 132 10.24 -11.62 16.19
C LEU A 132 8.75 -11.26 16.14
N GLY A 133 8.38 -10.30 15.30
CA GLY A 133 6.97 -9.97 15.03
C GLY A 133 6.65 -10.16 13.55
N THR A 134 5.71 -9.38 13.03
CA THR A 134 5.25 -9.35 11.62
C THR A 134 6.35 -9.24 10.55
N GLY A 135 7.53 -8.73 10.88
CA GLY A 135 8.61 -8.47 9.91
C GLY A 135 9.49 -9.68 9.51
N VAL A 136 9.21 -10.90 9.99
CA VAL A 136 10.06 -12.07 9.70
C VAL A 136 9.26 -13.29 9.27
N THR A 137 9.61 -13.84 8.11
CA THR A 137 9.03 -15.07 7.54
C THR A 137 10.00 -16.24 7.60
N GLY A 138 9.44 -17.46 7.63
CA GLY A 138 10.19 -18.72 7.62
C GLY A 138 10.64 -19.20 9.01
N ALA A 139 11.39 -20.31 9.02
CA ALA A 139 11.76 -20.98 10.26
C ALA A 139 12.68 -20.14 11.16
N LEU A 140 12.44 -20.20 12.48
CA LEU A 140 13.30 -19.57 13.48
C LEU A 140 14.76 -20.01 13.31
N ARG A 141 15.67 -19.04 13.39
CA ARG A 141 17.12 -19.27 13.37
C ARG A 141 17.67 -19.20 14.78
N GLU A 142 18.81 -19.84 15.02
CA GLU A 142 19.51 -19.71 16.30
C GLU A 142 19.94 -18.26 16.58
N PRO A 143 19.86 -17.77 17.82
CA PRO A 143 19.43 -18.49 19.03
C PRO A 143 17.91 -18.50 19.29
N ALA A 144 17.09 -17.88 18.44
CA ALA A 144 15.64 -17.77 18.64
C ALA A 144 14.92 -19.13 18.60
N ALA A 145 15.39 -20.07 17.78
CA ALA A 145 14.85 -21.44 17.76
C ALA A 145 15.03 -22.14 19.13
N SER A 146 16.25 -22.14 19.68
CA SER A 146 16.50 -22.68 21.02
C SER A 146 15.72 -21.94 22.11
N ALA A 147 15.51 -20.62 21.95
CA ALA A 147 14.72 -19.82 22.87
C ALA A 147 13.25 -20.25 22.85
N ALA A 148 12.63 -20.39 21.68
CA ALA A 148 11.26 -20.88 21.56
C ALA A 148 11.09 -22.28 22.20
N GLU A 149 12.04 -23.20 21.98
CA GLU A 149 12.02 -24.52 22.62
C GLU A 149 12.09 -24.42 24.16
N ALA A 150 12.92 -23.52 24.68
CA ALA A 150 13.06 -23.31 26.13
C ALA A 150 11.81 -22.64 26.74
N ILE A 151 11.18 -21.72 26.01
CA ILE A 151 9.92 -21.06 26.42
C ILE A 151 8.80 -22.10 26.51
N ASN A 152 8.59 -22.89 25.47
CA ASN A 152 7.53 -23.89 25.41
C ASN A 152 7.73 -25.04 26.42
N ALA A 153 8.98 -25.31 26.83
CA ALA A 153 9.29 -26.30 27.84
C ALA A 153 9.14 -25.79 29.29
N SER A 154 8.91 -24.49 29.47
CA SER A 154 8.73 -23.87 30.79
C SER A 154 7.30 -24.05 31.32
N ASP A 155 7.12 -23.93 32.63
CA ASP A 155 5.79 -23.90 33.27
C ASP A 155 5.25 -22.46 33.41
N ALA A 156 5.91 -21.47 32.79
CA ALA A 156 5.55 -20.06 32.88
C ALA A 156 4.37 -19.74 31.96
N THR A 157 3.60 -18.71 32.32
CA THR A 157 2.62 -18.13 31.39
C THR A 157 3.35 -17.36 30.30
N VAL A 158 3.02 -17.60 29.04
CA VAL A 158 3.70 -17.02 27.87
C VAL A 158 2.85 -15.91 27.27
N VAL A 159 3.42 -14.71 27.18
CA VAL A 159 2.82 -13.54 26.53
C VAL A 159 3.65 -13.18 25.31
N SER A 160 3.11 -13.36 24.12
CA SER A 160 3.76 -12.93 22.88
C SER A 160 3.36 -11.50 22.52
N VAL A 161 4.36 -10.72 22.10
CA VAL A 161 4.19 -9.36 21.62
C VAL A 161 4.02 -9.39 20.11
N ASP A 162 2.99 -8.69 19.61
CA ASP A 162 2.58 -8.63 18.21
C ASP A 162 2.01 -9.96 17.68
N VAL A 163 2.88 -10.96 17.51
CA VAL A 163 2.57 -12.30 17.00
C VAL A 163 3.52 -13.30 17.69
N PRO A 164 3.10 -14.53 18.03
CA PRO A 164 4.01 -15.53 18.57
C PRO A 164 5.20 -15.78 17.66
N SER A 165 6.41 -15.67 18.19
CA SER A 165 7.62 -15.80 17.39
C SER A 165 7.69 -17.15 16.69
N GLY A 166 7.81 -17.13 15.36
CA GLY A 166 7.84 -18.33 14.51
C GLY A 166 6.51 -18.67 13.83
N ILE A 167 5.44 -17.93 14.14
CA ILE A 167 4.18 -17.90 13.40
C ILE A 167 4.25 -16.79 12.34
N ASP A 168 3.82 -17.12 11.12
CA ASP A 168 3.62 -16.15 10.06
C ASP A 168 2.33 -15.35 10.30
N ALA A 169 2.45 -14.02 10.36
CA ALA A 169 1.37 -13.13 10.76
C ALA A 169 0.21 -13.07 9.74
N ASP A 170 0.44 -13.43 8.48
CA ASP A 170 -0.58 -13.36 7.43
C ASP A 170 -1.25 -14.73 7.20
N THR A 171 -0.57 -15.84 7.52
CA THR A 171 -1.07 -17.20 7.24
C THR A 171 -1.37 -18.04 8.48
N GLY A 172 -0.77 -17.69 9.64
CA GLY A 172 -0.85 -18.46 10.87
C GLY A 172 -0.01 -19.74 10.86
N GLU A 173 0.75 -19.99 9.78
CA GLU A 173 1.57 -21.19 9.65
C GLU A 173 2.94 -21.05 10.33
N ALA A 174 3.45 -22.16 10.89
CA ALA A 174 4.80 -22.25 11.42
C ALA A 174 5.69 -23.08 10.48
N ALA A 175 6.78 -22.50 10.00
CA ALA A 175 7.77 -23.22 9.18
C ALA A 175 8.76 -24.08 10.00
N GLY A 176 8.59 -24.16 11.32
CA GLY A 176 9.48 -24.84 12.26
C GLY A 176 8.95 -24.78 13.69
N VAL A 177 9.83 -24.68 14.68
CA VAL A 177 9.42 -24.37 16.06
C VAL A 177 8.88 -22.94 16.11
N ALA A 178 7.77 -22.75 16.81
CA ALA A 178 7.17 -21.46 17.12
C ALA A 178 6.83 -21.43 18.62
N VAL A 179 6.74 -20.22 19.17
CA VAL A 179 6.33 -20.03 20.56
C VAL A 179 4.86 -20.42 20.73
N GLU A 180 4.58 -21.23 21.75
CA GLU A 180 3.23 -21.56 22.19
C GLU A 180 2.80 -20.53 23.24
N ALA A 181 2.06 -19.51 22.81
CA ALA A 181 1.64 -18.40 23.67
C ALA A 181 0.31 -18.71 24.38
N ASP A 182 0.18 -18.32 25.64
CA ASP A 182 -1.12 -18.29 26.33
C ASP A 182 -1.89 -17.00 26.01
N HIS A 183 -1.16 -15.89 25.84
CA HIS A 183 -1.69 -14.57 25.52
C HIS A 183 -0.90 -13.93 24.37
N VAL A 184 -1.59 -13.19 23.51
CA VAL A 184 -0.97 -12.36 22.47
C VAL A 184 -1.43 -10.92 22.62
N VAL A 185 -0.50 -9.97 22.65
CA VAL A 185 -0.80 -8.54 22.62
C VAL A 185 -0.42 -8.01 21.24
N THR A 186 -1.42 -7.88 20.37
CA THR A 186 -1.29 -7.30 19.03
C THR A 186 -1.68 -5.82 19.05
N PHE A 187 -1.26 -5.05 18.05
CA PHE A 187 -1.42 -3.60 18.01
C PHE A 187 -2.22 -3.14 16.81
N HIS A 188 -3.03 -2.09 17.02
CA HIS A 188 -3.88 -1.39 16.05
C HIS A 188 -5.04 -2.22 15.50
N ASP A 189 -4.75 -3.42 15.00
CA ASP A 189 -5.74 -4.32 14.41
C ASP A 189 -5.32 -5.80 14.58
N ASP A 190 -6.26 -6.70 14.32
CA ASP A 190 -5.99 -8.13 14.28
C ASP A 190 -5.19 -8.50 13.02
N LYS A 191 -4.45 -9.61 13.10
CA LYS A 191 -3.71 -10.14 11.94
C LYS A 191 -4.35 -11.44 11.46
N PRO A 192 -4.44 -11.68 10.14
CA PRO A 192 -5.07 -12.89 9.61
C PRO A 192 -4.50 -14.19 10.19
N GLY A 193 -3.21 -14.24 10.46
CA GLY A 193 -2.54 -15.42 11.02
C GLY A 193 -2.85 -15.70 12.50
N LEU A 194 -3.39 -14.74 13.25
CA LEU A 194 -3.71 -14.92 14.67
C LEU A 194 -5.01 -15.71 14.88
N GLU A 195 -5.92 -15.77 13.90
CA GLU A 195 -7.13 -16.60 13.99
C GLU A 195 -6.81 -18.09 14.19
N GLY A 196 -5.66 -18.55 13.69
CA GLY A 196 -5.19 -19.93 13.80
C GLY A 196 -4.45 -20.26 15.10
N VAL A 197 -4.20 -19.28 15.96
CA VAL A 197 -3.42 -19.44 17.20
C VAL A 197 -4.35 -19.71 18.38
N ASP A 198 -4.08 -20.77 19.15
CA ASP A 198 -4.84 -21.12 20.36
C ASP A 198 -4.35 -20.29 21.57
N ALA A 199 -4.57 -18.98 21.52
CA ALA A 199 -4.17 -18.01 22.55
C ALA A 199 -5.24 -16.94 22.78
N ASP A 200 -5.24 -16.32 23.97
CA ASP A 200 -6.07 -15.16 24.27
C ASP A 200 -5.47 -13.90 23.62
N VAL A 201 -6.06 -13.44 22.50
CA VAL A 201 -5.58 -12.28 21.74
C VAL A 201 -6.19 -10.96 22.27
N THR A 202 -5.33 -9.97 22.53
CA THR A 202 -5.71 -8.59 22.87
C THR A 202 -5.22 -7.64 21.78
N VAL A 203 -6.14 -6.98 21.07
CA VAL A 203 -5.83 -5.89 20.15
C VAL A 203 -5.76 -4.57 20.93
N ALA A 204 -4.56 -4.01 21.04
CA ALA A 204 -4.32 -2.75 21.74
C ALA A 204 -4.34 -1.56 20.77
N ASP A 205 -5.17 -0.56 21.08
CA ASP A 205 -5.08 0.76 20.45
C ASP A 205 -3.82 1.47 20.94
N ILE A 206 -2.87 1.66 20.02
CA ILE A 206 -1.58 2.32 20.27
C ILE A 206 -1.54 3.77 19.78
N GLY A 207 -2.69 4.32 19.39
CA GLY A 207 -2.84 5.71 18.97
C GLY A 207 -2.56 5.97 17.49
N ILE A 208 -2.66 4.95 16.63
CA ILE A 208 -2.65 5.13 15.19
C ILE A 208 -4.00 5.77 14.79
N PRO A 209 -4.01 6.97 14.18
CA PRO A 209 -5.26 7.58 13.74
C PRO A 209 -5.83 6.84 12.53
N ASP A 210 -7.16 6.67 12.44
CA ASP A 210 -7.87 6.10 11.27
C ASP A 210 -7.47 6.77 9.94
N ALA A 211 -7.04 8.05 10.01
CA ALA A 211 -6.53 8.80 8.90
C ALA A 211 -5.26 8.19 8.26
N ALA A 212 -4.46 7.41 8.98
CA ALA A 212 -3.26 6.73 8.47
C ALA A 212 -3.63 5.56 7.54
N GLU A 213 -4.80 4.97 7.77
CA GLU A 213 -5.35 3.91 6.93
C GLU A 213 -6.15 4.51 5.77
N LEU A 214 -7.04 5.47 6.07
CA LEU A 214 -7.93 6.07 5.09
C LEU A 214 -7.15 6.86 4.02
N PHE A 215 -6.21 7.72 4.42
CA PHE A 215 -5.48 8.53 3.46
C PHE A 215 -4.35 7.72 2.81
N VAL A 216 -4.17 7.92 1.50
CA VAL A 216 -2.95 7.51 0.81
C VAL A 216 -1.85 8.48 1.17
N GLU A 217 -0.71 7.96 1.60
CA GLU A 217 0.42 8.75 2.06
C GLU A 217 1.76 8.02 1.78
N ARG A 218 2.90 8.63 2.11
CA ARG A 218 4.23 8.10 1.71
C ARG A 218 4.51 6.65 2.11
N GLY A 219 3.85 6.11 3.13
CA GLY A 219 3.96 4.70 3.52
C GLY A 219 3.42 3.74 2.45
N ASP A 220 2.43 4.16 1.67
CA ASP A 220 1.91 3.38 0.56
C ASP A 220 2.95 3.19 -0.55
N LEU A 221 3.95 4.07 -0.65
CA LEU A 221 5.05 3.95 -1.62
C LEU A 221 6.00 2.79 -1.31
N LEU A 222 5.92 2.17 -0.12
CA LEU A 222 6.72 0.99 0.23
C LEU A 222 6.40 -0.25 -0.62
N ALA A 223 5.17 -0.33 -1.15
CA ALA A 223 4.74 -1.41 -2.04
C ALA A 223 5.46 -1.37 -3.40
N LEU A 224 5.96 -0.20 -3.79
CA LEU A 224 6.70 -0.04 -5.03
C LEU A 224 8.16 -0.47 -4.82
N SER A 225 8.65 -1.37 -5.67
CA SER A 225 10.06 -1.76 -5.67
C SER A 225 10.58 -1.91 -7.09
N ARG A 226 11.90 -1.86 -7.26
CA ARG A 226 12.55 -2.09 -8.56
C ARG A 226 13.78 -2.95 -8.37
N ASP A 227 13.69 -4.23 -8.74
CA ASP A 227 14.81 -5.17 -8.60
C ASP A 227 16.01 -4.67 -9.43
N PRO A 228 17.20 -4.46 -8.82
CA PRO A 228 18.41 -4.09 -9.56
C PRO A 228 18.84 -5.08 -10.65
N GLN A 229 18.33 -6.31 -10.64
CA GLN A 229 18.59 -7.34 -11.66
C GLN A 229 17.54 -7.39 -12.77
N SER A 230 16.47 -6.60 -12.67
CA SER A 230 15.41 -6.57 -13.67
C SER A 230 15.89 -6.13 -15.05
N HIS A 231 15.16 -6.57 -16.06
CA HIS A 231 15.38 -6.29 -17.47
C HIS A 231 14.18 -5.58 -18.08
N LYS A 232 14.36 -5.10 -19.32
CA LYS A 232 13.30 -4.44 -20.07
C LYS A 232 12.11 -5.40 -20.26
N GLY A 233 10.93 -4.94 -19.85
CA GLY A 233 9.68 -5.69 -19.91
C GLY A 233 9.25 -6.22 -18.53
N ASP A 234 10.14 -6.20 -17.53
CA ASP A 234 9.80 -6.65 -16.18
C ASP A 234 8.99 -5.60 -15.40
N HIS A 235 9.01 -4.32 -15.82
CA HIS A 235 8.26 -3.23 -15.17
C HIS A 235 7.07 -2.75 -15.99
N GLY A 236 6.46 -3.66 -16.74
CA GLY A 236 5.20 -3.42 -17.42
C GLY A 236 5.31 -2.74 -18.79
N THR A 237 4.41 -3.17 -19.67
CA THR A 237 4.14 -2.62 -20.99
C THR A 237 2.74 -2.01 -21.02
N VAL A 238 2.64 -0.71 -21.30
CA VAL A 238 1.36 0.01 -21.35
C VAL A 238 0.98 0.31 -22.79
N LEU A 239 -0.27 0.01 -23.17
CA LEU A 239 -0.85 0.44 -24.44
C LEU A 239 -1.83 1.60 -24.20
N VAL A 240 -1.55 2.78 -24.75
CA VAL A 240 -2.46 3.93 -24.72
C VAL A 240 -3.28 3.96 -26.01
N ILE A 241 -4.59 3.77 -25.90
CA ILE A 241 -5.57 3.89 -26.99
C ILE A 241 -6.24 5.27 -26.89
N GLY A 242 -5.83 6.19 -27.76
CA GLY A 242 -6.26 7.58 -27.64
C GLY A 242 -6.00 8.45 -28.86
N GLY A 243 -6.40 9.72 -28.76
CA GLY A 243 -6.25 10.71 -29.82
C GLY A 243 -7.38 10.72 -30.86
N GLY A 244 -7.23 11.56 -31.88
CA GLY A 244 -8.31 11.95 -32.79
C GLY A 244 -8.50 13.46 -32.72
N PRO A 245 -9.56 13.99 -32.09
CA PRO A 245 -9.71 15.43 -31.90
C PRO A 245 -8.61 16.06 -31.04
N TYR A 246 -7.99 15.31 -30.11
CA TYR A 246 -6.99 15.84 -29.17
C TYR A 246 -5.71 14.99 -29.14
N SER A 247 -4.72 15.35 -29.95
CA SER A 247 -3.44 14.61 -30.08
C SER A 247 -2.52 14.71 -28.85
N GLY A 248 -2.67 15.74 -28.03
CA GLY A 248 -1.79 15.96 -26.87
C GLY A 248 -2.06 15.01 -25.71
N ALA A 249 -3.32 14.65 -25.49
CA ALA A 249 -3.77 13.82 -24.37
C ALA A 249 -3.10 12.42 -24.31
N PRO A 250 -3.10 11.61 -25.40
CA PRO A 250 -2.45 10.30 -25.35
C PRO A 250 -0.93 10.40 -25.22
N ALA A 251 -0.30 11.42 -25.81
CA ALA A 251 1.14 11.64 -25.70
C ALA A 251 1.55 12.06 -24.28
N LEU A 252 0.73 12.86 -23.60
CA LEU A 252 0.95 13.27 -22.22
C LEU A 252 0.78 12.10 -21.25
N SER A 253 -0.29 11.30 -21.44
CA SER A 253 -0.52 10.08 -20.67
C SER A 253 0.64 9.10 -20.80
N ALA A 254 1.11 8.86 -22.03
CA ALA A 254 2.22 7.94 -22.28
C ALA A 254 3.54 8.42 -21.63
N GLN A 255 3.83 9.72 -21.68
CA GLN A 255 4.99 10.28 -20.98
C GLN A 255 4.88 10.16 -19.46
N ALA A 256 3.68 10.33 -18.90
CA ALA A 256 3.44 10.15 -17.47
C ALA A 256 3.62 8.68 -17.05
N ALA A 257 3.16 7.72 -17.86
CA ALA A 257 3.37 6.29 -17.64
C ALA A 257 4.88 5.92 -17.56
N PHE A 258 5.69 6.41 -18.50
CA PHE A 258 7.16 6.23 -18.43
C PHE A 258 7.76 6.80 -17.14
N ARG A 259 7.26 7.95 -16.67
CA ARG A 259 7.76 8.60 -15.45
C ARG A 259 7.31 7.87 -14.18
N ALA A 260 6.19 7.17 -14.24
CA ALA A 260 5.69 6.32 -13.17
C ALA A 260 6.44 4.98 -13.07
N GLY A 261 7.12 4.55 -14.13
CA GLY A 261 8.06 3.43 -14.07
C GLY A 261 7.92 2.40 -15.19
N ALA A 262 6.92 2.52 -16.06
CA ALA A 262 6.68 1.61 -17.17
C ALA A 262 7.91 1.49 -18.10
N ASP A 263 8.24 0.26 -18.52
CA ASP A 263 9.40 0.01 -19.39
C ASP A 263 9.10 0.29 -20.86
N LEU A 264 7.87 0.03 -21.27
CA LEU A 264 7.40 0.20 -22.64
C LEU A 264 6.04 0.88 -22.64
N VAL A 265 5.89 1.88 -23.50
CA VAL A 265 4.61 2.53 -23.73
C VAL A 265 4.37 2.68 -25.22
N TYR A 266 3.27 2.10 -25.67
CA TYR A 266 2.77 2.18 -27.04
C TYR A 266 1.58 3.12 -27.09
N VAL A 267 1.40 3.83 -28.21
CA VAL A 267 0.25 4.71 -28.42
C VAL A 267 -0.45 4.31 -29.71
N ALA A 268 -1.61 3.67 -29.59
CA ALA A 268 -2.50 3.39 -30.70
C ALA A 268 -3.41 4.61 -30.94
N THR A 269 -3.28 5.23 -32.11
CA THR A 269 -3.97 6.49 -32.43
C THR A 269 -4.37 6.58 -33.90
N PRO A 270 -5.42 7.35 -34.27
CA PRO A 270 -5.79 7.53 -35.67
C PRO A 270 -4.63 8.09 -36.52
N GLU A 271 -4.47 7.60 -37.75
CA GLU A 271 -3.36 7.94 -38.65
C GLU A 271 -3.28 9.44 -38.93
N SER A 272 -4.42 10.14 -38.88
CA SER A 272 -4.50 11.60 -39.05
C SER A 272 -3.72 12.40 -38.00
N VAL A 273 -3.46 11.82 -36.83
CA VAL A 273 -2.73 12.47 -35.73
C VAL A 273 -1.46 11.73 -35.32
N ALA A 274 -1.16 10.56 -35.90
CA ALA A 274 -0.02 9.72 -35.52
C ALA A 274 1.33 10.47 -35.60
N ASP A 275 1.58 11.22 -36.68
CA ASP A 275 2.81 12.02 -36.83
C ASP A 275 2.91 13.13 -35.77
N ALA A 276 1.78 13.73 -35.38
CA ALA A 276 1.75 14.75 -34.34
C ALA A 276 2.04 14.15 -32.96
N VAL A 277 1.44 12.99 -32.66
CA VAL A 277 1.68 12.25 -31.42
C VAL A 277 3.16 11.85 -31.30
N ALA A 278 3.72 11.25 -32.36
CA ALA A 278 5.13 10.86 -32.41
C ALA A 278 6.09 12.06 -32.30
N GLY A 279 5.64 13.26 -32.68
CA GLY A 279 6.41 14.49 -32.58
C GLY A 279 6.56 15.07 -31.17
N TYR A 280 5.76 14.62 -30.18
CA TYR A 280 5.83 15.17 -28.82
C TYR A 280 6.99 14.62 -27.98
N SER A 281 7.44 13.39 -28.24
CA SER A 281 8.60 12.80 -27.55
C SER A 281 9.20 11.64 -28.35
N GLU A 282 10.53 11.55 -28.33
CA GLU A 282 11.31 10.47 -28.93
C GLU A 282 11.11 9.09 -28.27
N ASN A 283 10.50 9.05 -27.08
CA ASN A 283 10.25 7.80 -26.35
C ASN A 283 8.95 7.09 -26.80
N LEU A 284 8.08 7.79 -27.54
CA LEU A 284 6.76 7.25 -27.90
C LEU A 284 6.89 6.28 -29.07
N ILE A 285 6.32 5.08 -28.89
CA ILE A 285 6.12 4.11 -29.97
C ILE A 285 4.68 4.25 -30.44
N VAL A 286 4.47 4.76 -31.66
CA VAL A 286 3.13 5.10 -32.16
C VAL A 286 2.66 4.09 -33.19
N GLU A 287 1.50 3.50 -32.93
CA GLU A 287 0.78 2.60 -33.82
C GLU A 287 -0.37 3.37 -34.50
N ALA A 288 -0.26 3.54 -35.82
CA ALA A 288 -1.24 4.29 -36.60
C ALA A 288 -2.43 3.41 -37.01
N LEU A 289 -3.64 3.80 -36.58
CA LEU A 289 -4.90 3.19 -36.97
C LEU A 289 -5.50 3.92 -38.18
N PRO A 290 -5.89 3.24 -39.27
CA PRO A 290 -6.41 3.91 -40.46
C PRO A 290 -7.59 4.87 -40.20
N GLY A 291 -7.63 6.01 -40.87
CA GLY A 291 -8.69 7.01 -40.74
C GLY A 291 -8.46 8.10 -39.67
N ASP A 292 -9.46 8.98 -39.53
CA ASP A 292 -9.32 10.21 -38.72
C ASP A 292 -9.76 10.05 -37.25
N ARG A 293 -10.37 8.90 -36.90
CA ARG A 293 -10.94 8.59 -35.58
C ARG A 293 -10.89 7.11 -35.31
N LEU A 294 -11.01 6.75 -34.02
CA LEU A 294 -11.27 5.37 -33.64
C LEU A 294 -12.67 4.93 -34.14
N ALA A 295 -12.78 3.69 -34.58
CA ALA A 295 -13.98 3.13 -35.16
C ALA A 295 -14.03 1.61 -34.92
N PRO A 296 -15.20 0.95 -34.99
CA PRO A 296 -15.33 -0.48 -34.65
C PRO A 296 -14.46 -1.41 -35.51
N VAL A 297 -14.09 -0.97 -36.73
CA VAL A 297 -13.16 -1.70 -37.61
C VAL A 297 -11.75 -1.84 -37.02
N HIS A 298 -11.41 -1.07 -35.99
CA HIS A 298 -10.10 -1.13 -35.33
C HIS A 298 -10.04 -2.11 -34.16
N VAL A 299 -11.16 -2.65 -33.69
CA VAL A 299 -11.23 -3.48 -32.47
C VAL A 299 -10.29 -4.69 -32.56
N ASP A 300 -10.33 -5.46 -33.65
CA ASP A 300 -9.45 -6.63 -33.82
C ASP A 300 -7.95 -6.25 -33.76
N THR A 301 -7.59 -5.11 -34.36
CA THR A 301 -6.21 -4.60 -34.31
C THR A 301 -5.82 -4.17 -32.90
N LEU A 302 -6.71 -3.50 -32.17
CA LEU A 302 -6.47 -3.08 -30.80
C LEU A 302 -6.30 -4.28 -29.86
N LEU A 303 -7.13 -5.30 -30.00
CA LEU A 303 -7.00 -6.55 -29.25
C LEU A 303 -5.65 -7.20 -29.51
N ALA A 304 -5.23 -7.29 -30.77
CA ALA A 304 -3.91 -7.83 -31.12
C ALA A 304 -2.75 -7.02 -30.54
N LEU A 305 -2.86 -5.69 -30.45
CA LEU A 305 -1.85 -4.86 -29.79
C LEU A 305 -1.87 -5.04 -28.27
N ALA A 306 -3.04 -5.25 -27.69
CA ALA A 306 -3.21 -5.43 -26.25
C ALA A 306 -2.71 -6.80 -25.75
N GLU A 307 -2.54 -7.80 -26.62
CA GLU A 307 -1.94 -9.10 -26.26
C GLU A 307 -0.50 -8.97 -25.73
N ASP A 308 0.25 -7.97 -26.19
CA ASP A 308 1.63 -7.70 -25.79
C ASP A 308 1.75 -6.65 -24.67
N ALA A 309 0.60 -6.18 -24.13
CA ALA A 309 0.55 -5.16 -23.08
C ALA A 309 0.07 -5.76 -21.75
N ASP A 310 0.70 -5.35 -20.66
CA ASP A 310 0.31 -5.73 -19.30
C ASP A 310 -0.90 -4.90 -18.83
N ALA A 311 -1.03 -3.65 -19.31
CA ALA A 311 -2.23 -2.84 -19.11
C ALA A 311 -2.54 -1.93 -20.30
N VAL A 312 -3.83 -1.59 -20.44
CA VAL A 312 -4.35 -0.70 -21.48
C VAL A 312 -4.92 0.56 -20.86
N LEU A 313 -4.53 1.74 -21.36
CA LEU A 313 -5.22 3.00 -21.08
C LEU A 313 -6.07 3.40 -22.27
N VAL A 314 -7.38 3.50 -22.11
CA VAL A 314 -8.30 3.90 -23.18
C VAL A 314 -9.02 5.20 -22.82
N GLY A 315 -9.09 6.12 -23.78
CA GLY A 315 -9.88 7.35 -23.62
C GLY A 315 -9.18 8.66 -23.94
N PRO A 316 -7.94 8.91 -23.47
CA PRO A 316 -7.29 10.21 -23.61
C PRO A 316 -7.34 10.75 -25.05
N GLY A 317 -8.13 11.79 -25.25
CA GLY A 317 -8.26 12.51 -26.51
C GLY A 317 -9.11 11.87 -27.61
N LEU A 318 -9.86 10.78 -27.34
CA LEU A 318 -10.76 10.12 -28.31
C LEU A 318 -11.95 11.00 -28.73
N GLY A 319 -12.45 11.84 -27.83
CA GLY A 319 -13.70 12.58 -28.02
C GLY A 319 -14.94 11.71 -27.83
N ASP A 320 -16.12 12.31 -28.05
CA ASP A 320 -17.43 11.72 -27.78
C ASP A 320 -18.17 11.21 -29.04
N ALA A 321 -17.43 10.98 -30.14
CA ALA A 321 -18.04 10.49 -31.37
C ALA A 321 -18.60 9.08 -31.18
N GLU A 322 -19.85 8.85 -31.59
CA GLU A 322 -20.57 7.57 -31.47
C GLU A 322 -19.72 6.38 -31.93
N GLY A 323 -19.13 6.45 -33.13
CA GLY A 323 -18.27 5.36 -33.63
C GLY A 323 -16.98 5.12 -32.82
N SER A 324 -16.44 6.14 -32.14
CA SER A 324 -15.31 5.95 -31.22
C SER A 324 -15.78 5.22 -29.96
N LEU A 325 -16.93 5.59 -29.40
CA LEU A 325 -17.50 4.94 -28.23
C LEU A 325 -17.91 3.49 -28.52
N ASP A 326 -18.53 3.22 -29.68
CA ASP A 326 -18.84 1.87 -30.14
C ASP A 326 -17.58 0.99 -30.26
N ALA A 327 -16.46 1.57 -30.69
CA ALA A 327 -15.20 0.87 -30.78
C ALA A 327 -14.62 0.54 -29.41
N VAL A 328 -14.71 1.46 -28.44
CA VAL A 328 -14.27 1.21 -27.07
C VAL A 328 -15.16 0.16 -26.41
N ALA A 329 -16.48 0.23 -26.59
CA ALA A 329 -17.41 -0.79 -26.10
C ALA A 329 -17.03 -2.17 -26.64
N GLY A 330 -16.89 -2.32 -27.96
CA GLY A 330 -16.53 -3.61 -28.56
C GLY A 330 -15.13 -4.12 -28.16
N PHE A 331 -14.19 -3.21 -27.88
CA PHE A 331 -12.89 -3.57 -27.31
C PHE A 331 -13.01 -4.11 -25.90
N LEU A 332 -13.69 -3.38 -25.00
CA LEU A 332 -13.88 -3.79 -23.59
C LEU A 332 -14.68 -5.09 -23.49
N GLU A 333 -15.73 -5.27 -24.28
CA GLU A 333 -16.50 -6.54 -24.35
C GLU A 333 -15.65 -7.77 -24.72
N SER A 334 -14.52 -7.56 -25.39
CA SER A 334 -13.66 -8.63 -25.91
C SER A 334 -12.31 -8.76 -25.19
N TYR A 335 -11.96 -7.80 -24.33
CA TYR A 335 -10.70 -7.75 -23.61
C TYR A 335 -10.89 -8.27 -22.18
N ALA A 336 -9.88 -8.98 -21.66
CA ALA A 336 -9.93 -9.63 -20.35
C ALA A 336 -8.68 -9.35 -19.49
N GLY A 337 -7.90 -8.31 -19.84
CA GLY A 337 -6.75 -7.87 -19.05
C GLY A 337 -7.06 -6.64 -18.21
N GLN A 338 -6.02 -5.97 -17.72
CA GLN A 338 -6.16 -4.73 -16.93
C GLN A 338 -6.38 -3.52 -17.85
N ALA A 339 -7.43 -2.74 -17.60
CA ALA A 339 -7.72 -1.53 -18.35
C ALA A 339 -8.02 -0.32 -17.47
N VAL A 340 -7.35 0.79 -17.76
CA VAL A 340 -7.68 2.11 -17.24
C VAL A 340 -8.56 2.83 -18.24
N VAL A 341 -9.74 3.28 -17.82
CA VAL A 341 -10.66 4.06 -18.66
C VAL A 341 -10.72 5.49 -18.14
N ASP A 342 -10.48 6.46 -19.01
CA ASP A 342 -10.56 7.89 -18.68
C ASP A 342 -11.36 8.67 -19.73
N ALA A 343 -11.77 9.89 -19.36
CA ALA A 343 -12.43 10.84 -20.25
C ALA A 343 -13.75 10.34 -20.87
N ASP A 344 -13.96 10.60 -22.17
CA ASP A 344 -15.26 10.41 -22.83
C ASP A 344 -15.82 8.98 -22.75
N PRO A 345 -15.03 7.90 -22.90
CA PRO A 345 -15.52 6.53 -22.78
C PRO A 345 -16.02 6.13 -21.39
N LEU A 346 -15.69 6.85 -20.31
CA LEU A 346 -16.18 6.52 -18.97
C LEU A 346 -17.71 6.34 -18.95
N ARG A 347 -18.44 7.19 -19.69
CA ARG A 347 -19.91 7.19 -19.72
C ARG A 347 -20.54 5.87 -20.18
N ILE A 348 -19.82 5.05 -20.95
CA ILE A 348 -20.36 3.79 -21.47
C ILE A 348 -20.01 2.59 -20.58
N VAL A 349 -19.04 2.73 -19.66
CA VAL A 349 -18.57 1.62 -18.81
C VAL A 349 -19.69 0.90 -18.07
N PRO A 350 -20.66 1.59 -17.41
CA PRO A 350 -21.73 0.91 -16.68
C PRO A 350 -22.69 0.09 -17.56
N GLU A 351 -22.66 0.28 -18.89
CA GLU A 351 -23.52 -0.42 -19.84
C GLU A 351 -22.80 -1.58 -20.56
N VAL A 352 -21.48 -1.72 -20.36
CA VAL A 352 -20.64 -2.71 -21.03
C VAL A 352 -20.41 -3.91 -20.11
N GLU A 353 -20.80 -5.10 -20.56
CA GLU A 353 -20.40 -6.36 -19.91
C GLU A 353 -18.98 -6.71 -20.36
N THR A 354 -18.05 -6.82 -19.41
CA THR A 354 -16.62 -7.02 -19.68
C THR A 354 -16.00 -7.99 -18.67
N ASP A 355 -15.04 -8.79 -19.12
CA ASP A 355 -14.19 -9.64 -18.26
C ASP A 355 -12.89 -8.91 -17.85
N ALA A 356 -12.63 -7.71 -18.38
CA ALA A 356 -11.47 -6.88 -18.01
C ALA A 356 -11.58 -6.31 -16.58
N ASP A 357 -10.44 -6.27 -15.88
CA ASP A 357 -10.31 -5.57 -14.60
C ASP A 357 -10.17 -4.07 -14.87
N LEU A 358 -11.19 -3.29 -14.48
CA LEU A 358 -11.28 -1.86 -14.81
C LEU A 358 -10.88 -0.94 -13.67
N VAL A 359 -10.02 0.04 -13.98
CA VAL A 359 -9.83 1.26 -13.16
C VAL A 359 -10.37 2.46 -13.93
N CYS A 360 -11.44 3.07 -13.42
CA CYS A 360 -12.07 4.24 -14.03
C CYS A 360 -11.63 5.52 -13.30
N THR A 361 -11.22 6.56 -14.03
CA THR A 361 -10.70 7.81 -13.41
C THR A 361 -11.62 9.02 -13.58
N PRO A 362 -12.94 8.98 -13.28
CA PRO A 362 -13.85 10.08 -13.58
C PRO A 362 -13.62 11.32 -12.69
N HIS A 363 -13.74 12.51 -13.27
CA HIS A 363 -14.05 13.71 -12.48
C HIS A 363 -15.56 13.75 -12.20
N GLN A 364 -16.02 14.63 -11.30
CA GLN A 364 -17.43 14.70 -10.91
C GLN A 364 -18.44 14.76 -12.08
N GLY A 365 -18.13 15.50 -13.16
CA GLY A 365 -18.95 15.53 -14.37
C GLY A 365 -19.05 14.18 -15.12
N GLU A 366 -17.92 13.52 -15.34
CA GLU A 366 -17.81 12.17 -15.94
C GLU A 366 -18.51 11.14 -15.06
N LEU A 367 -18.33 11.20 -13.73
CA LEU A 367 -19.03 10.32 -12.79
C LEU A 367 -20.55 10.47 -12.92
N THR A 368 -21.05 11.71 -13.05
CA THR A 368 -22.48 11.94 -13.27
C THR A 368 -22.94 11.38 -14.63
N ALA A 369 -22.08 11.45 -15.66
CA ALA A 369 -22.38 10.90 -16.97
C ALA A 369 -22.41 9.36 -16.97
N MET A 370 -21.67 8.71 -16.06
CA MET A 370 -21.78 7.28 -15.75
C MET A 370 -23.07 6.93 -14.98
N GLY A 371 -23.86 7.92 -14.54
CA GLY A 371 -25.00 7.68 -13.64
C GLY A 371 -24.62 7.62 -12.16
N GLY A 372 -23.38 7.94 -11.82
CA GLY A 372 -22.87 7.95 -10.45
C GLY A 372 -23.31 9.15 -9.62
N PRO A 373 -22.97 9.14 -8.32
CA PRO A 373 -23.47 10.08 -7.34
C PRO A 373 -22.85 11.48 -7.47
N ARG A 374 -23.50 12.46 -6.84
CA ARG A 374 -22.97 13.81 -6.68
C ARG A 374 -23.21 14.30 -5.27
N GLU A 375 -22.14 14.33 -4.50
CA GLU A 375 -22.12 14.85 -3.13
C GLU A 375 -21.10 15.99 -3.01
N ASP A 376 -21.42 17.00 -2.20
CA ASP A 376 -20.55 18.17 -1.99
C ASP A 376 -19.51 17.91 -0.88
N ASP A 377 -19.88 17.18 0.17
CA ASP A 377 -18.93 16.74 1.20
C ASP A 377 -18.16 15.51 0.70
N TRP A 378 -16.86 15.49 0.93
CA TRP A 378 -16.02 14.43 0.39
C TRP A 378 -16.21 13.08 1.10
N ARG A 379 -16.67 13.06 2.36
CA ARG A 379 -16.96 11.81 3.08
C ARG A 379 -18.28 11.21 2.61
N ASP A 380 -19.32 12.03 2.49
CA ASP A 380 -20.59 11.57 1.91
C ASP A 380 -20.37 11.06 0.47
N ARG A 381 -19.49 11.73 -0.29
CA ARG A 381 -19.06 11.26 -1.60
C ARG A 381 -18.29 9.95 -1.54
N ALA A 382 -17.47 9.72 -0.51
CA ALA A 382 -16.71 8.48 -0.36
C ALA A 382 -17.66 7.29 -0.20
N ASP A 383 -18.63 7.39 0.71
CA ASP A 383 -19.66 6.36 0.94
C ASP A 383 -20.49 6.10 -0.32
N ALA A 384 -20.85 7.16 -1.05
CA ALA A 384 -21.64 7.04 -2.27
C ALA A 384 -20.84 6.41 -3.43
N VAL A 385 -19.55 6.75 -3.55
CA VAL A 385 -18.65 6.20 -4.57
C VAL A 385 -18.37 4.72 -4.30
N GLU A 386 -18.22 4.31 -3.04
CA GLU A 386 -18.11 2.89 -2.67
C GLU A 386 -19.31 2.09 -3.16
N SER A 387 -20.52 2.55 -2.84
CA SER A 387 -21.75 1.89 -3.32
C SER A 387 -21.81 1.82 -4.85
N PHE A 388 -21.40 2.89 -5.53
CA PHE A 388 -21.42 2.94 -6.99
C PHE A 388 -20.32 2.08 -7.64
N ALA A 389 -19.15 1.93 -7.00
CA ALA A 389 -18.09 1.04 -7.45
C ALA A 389 -18.57 -0.43 -7.45
N THR A 390 -19.29 -0.85 -6.40
CA THR A 390 -19.95 -2.18 -6.36
C THR A 390 -20.98 -2.35 -7.48
N GLU A 391 -21.78 -1.32 -7.78
CA GLU A 391 -22.80 -1.36 -8.83
C GLU A 391 -22.19 -1.49 -10.23
N VAL A 392 -21.08 -0.79 -10.49
CA VAL A 392 -20.38 -0.82 -11.78
C VAL A 392 -19.48 -2.06 -11.91
N GLY A 393 -19.01 -2.62 -10.80
CA GLY A 393 -18.04 -3.72 -10.81
C GLY A 393 -16.65 -3.30 -11.26
N ALA A 394 -16.22 -2.08 -10.90
CA ALA A 394 -14.93 -1.52 -11.28
C ALA A 394 -14.32 -0.70 -10.14
N THR A 395 -12.98 -0.60 -10.11
CA THR A 395 -12.29 0.35 -9.23
C THR A 395 -12.48 1.78 -9.75
N LEU A 396 -13.02 2.66 -8.91
CA LEU A 396 -13.25 4.06 -9.23
C LEU A 396 -12.22 4.94 -8.55
N LEU A 397 -11.52 5.77 -9.31
CA LEU A 397 -10.71 6.89 -8.85
C LEU A 397 -11.41 8.20 -9.21
N VAL A 398 -12.23 8.69 -8.27
CA VAL A 398 -13.06 9.88 -8.47
C VAL A 398 -12.27 11.14 -8.14
N LYS A 399 -11.89 11.87 -9.19
CA LYS A 399 -11.03 13.07 -9.12
C LYS A 399 -11.72 14.22 -8.37
N GLY A 400 -11.00 14.88 -7.46
CA GLY A 400 -11.53 16.00 -6.69
C GLY A 400 -10.47 16.77 -5.89
N ALA A 401 -10.90 17.64 -4.97
CA ALA A 401 -9.99 18.21 -3.98
C ALA A 401 -9.51 17.15 -2.97
N TYR A 402 -10.37 16.16 -2.72
CA TYR A 402 -10.01 14.86 -2.21
C TYR A 402 -10.30 13.88 -3.33
N ASP A 403 -9.34 13.07 -3.76
CA ASP A 403 -9.62 12.00 -4.71
C ASP A 403 -10.12 10.80 -3.90
N VAL A 404 -11.23 10.21 -4.30
CA VAL A 404 -11.79 9.01 -3.65
C VAL A 404 -11.47 7.81 -4.52
N VAL A 405 -10.86 6.78 -3.93
CA VAL A 405 -10.55 5.51 -4.61
C VAL A 405 -11.35 4.40 -3.95
N SER A 406 -12.16 3.66 -4.70
CA SER A 406 -12.93 2.54 -4.15
C SER A 406 -13.19 1.45 -5.17
N ASP A 407 -13.13 0.19 -4.75
CA ASP A 407 -13.62 -0.99 -5.49
C ASP A 407 -15.00 -1.47 -4.99
N GLY A 408 -15.57 -0.77 -4.01
CA GLY A 408 -16.84 -1.12 -3.37
C GLY A 408 -16.71 -2.01 -2.13
N GLU A 409 -15.51 -2.49 -1.81
CA GLU A 409 -15.20 -3.17 -0.55
C GLU A 409 -14.22 -2.35 0.30
N ARG A 410 -13.23 -1.74 -0.36
CA ARG A 410 -12.19 -0.91 0.25
C ARG A 410 -12.22 0.49 -0.32
N THR A 411 -12.24 1.48 0.55
CA THR A 411 -12.20 2.90 0.17
C THR A 411 -10.95 3.59 0.74
N ARG A 412 -10.21 4.27 -0.13
CA ARG A 412 -9.01 5.08 0.18
C ARG A 412 -9.20 6.50 -0.33
N VAL A 413 -8.48 7.46 0.25
CA VAL A 413 -8.61 8.88 -0.11
C VAL A 413 -7.24 9.53 -0.32
N ASN A 414 -7.06 10.27 -1.40
CA ASN A 414 -5.91 11.17 -1.58
C ASN A 414 -6.32 12.61 -1.29
N ARG A 415 -5.38 13.40 -0.75
CA ARG A 415 -5.57 14.83 -0.45
C ARG A 415 -4.38 15.71 -0.88
N THR A 416 -3.42 15.13 -1.60
CA THR A 416 -2.28 15.88 -2.15
C THR A 416 -2.70 16.68 -3.38
N GLY A 417 -1.85 17.61 -3.81
CA GLY A 417 -2.16 18.50 -4.92
C GLY A 417 -2.67 19.87 -4.49
N ASN A 418 -2.90 20.72 -5.49
CA ASN A 418 -3.15 22.14 -5.27
C ASN A 418 -4.07 22.75 -6.34
N PRO A 419 -4.62 23.97 -6.10
CA PRO A 419 -5.56 24.60 -7.03
C PRO A 419 -5.04 24.85 -8.45
N GLY A 420 -3.71 24.90 -8.64
CA GLY A 420 -3.10 25.06 -9.97
C GLY A 420 -3.32 23.86 -10.89
N MET A 421 -3.62 22.68 -10.33
CA MET A 421 -3.84 21.45 -11.09
C MET A 421 -5.19 21.40 -11.83
N THR A 422 -6.02 22.44 -11.72
CA THR A 422 -7.28 22.56 -12.47
C THR A 422 -7.09 22.82 -13.97
N VAL A 423 -5.84 23.00 -14.42
CA VAL A 423 -5.49 23.12 -15.84
C VAL A 423 -5.76 21.82 -16.61
N GLY A 424 -6.20 21.95 -17.86
CA GLY A 424 -6.42 20.78 -18.72
C GLY A 424 -5.13 19.96 -18.93
N GLY A 425 -5.27 18.64 -18.94
CA GLY A 425 -4.18 17.68 -19.14
C GLY A 425 -3.65 17.03 -17.86
N THR A 426 -3.95 17.55 -16.67
CA THR A 426 -3.55 16.91 -15.41
C THR A 426 -4.26 15.57 -15.18
N GLY A 427 -5.48 15.42 -15.71
CA GLY A 427 -6.20 14.15 -15.79
C GLY A 427 -5.49 13.12 -16.68
N ASP A 428 -4.99 13.55 -17.85
CA ASP A 428 -4.23 12.66 -18.75
C ASP A 428 -2.94 12.15 -18.07
N VAL A 429 -2.26 13.02 -17.31
CA VAL A 429 -1.09 12.63 -16.50
C VAL A 429 -1.49 11.57 -15.46
N LEU A 430 -2.55 11.80 -14.71
CA LEU A 430 -3.06 10.85 -13.72
C LEU A 430 -3.44 9.50 -14.34
N ALA A 431 -4.12 9.50 -15.49
CA ALA A 431 -4.50 8.28 -16.19
C ALA A 431 -3.26 7.48 -16.65
N GLY A 432 -2.24 8.18 -17.15
CA GLY A 432 -0.95 7.58 -17.51
C GLY A 432 -0.19 6.99 -16.32
N ILE A 433 -0.16 7.69 -15.17
CA ILE A 433 0.44 7.16 -13.94
C ILE A 433 -0.32 5.91 -13.48
N THR A 434 -1.65 5.98 -13.47
CA THR A 434 -2.52 4.86 -13.06
C THR A 434 -2.24 3.62 -13.91
N ALA A 435 -2.17 3.78 -15.24
CA ALA A 435 -1.90 2.70 -16.17
C ALA A 435 -0.54 2.03 -15.96
N ALA A 436 0.49 2.78 -15.57
CA ALA A 436 1.79 2.20 -15.22
C ALA A 436 1.78 1.50 -13.85
N LEU A 437 1.04 2.02 -12.87
CA LEU A 437 1.03 1.45 -11.54
C LEU A 437 0.19 0.16 -11.45
N VAL A 438 -0.87 0.03 -12.25
CA VAL A 438 -1.62 -1.24 -12.32
C VAL A 438 -0.78 -2.37 -12.91
N THR A 439 0.21 -2.08 -13.78
CA THR A 439 1.17 -3.11 -14.24
C THR A 439 2.19 -3.50 -13.18
N ALA A 440 2.39 -2.66 -12.16
CA ALA A 440 3.43 -2.85 -11.15
C ALA A 440 2.89 -3.42 -9.83
N LEU A 441 1.57 -3.37 -9.62
CA LEU A 441 0.90 -3.75 -8.39
C LEU A 441 -0.32 -4.61 -8.70
N ASP A 442 -0.48 -5.70 -7.95
CA ASP A 442 -1.60 -6.63 -8.11
C ASP A 442 -2.93 -6.09 -7.52
N ASP A 443 -2.89 -4.97 -6.77
CA ASP A 443 -4.05 -4.35 -6.13
C ASP A 443 -4.43 -3.03 -6.85
N PRO A 444 -5.55 -2.99 -7.59
CA PRO A 444 -6.01 -1.80 -8.31
C PRO A 444 -6.33 -0.60 -7.41
N VAL A 445 -6.84 -0.82 -6.19
CA VAL A 445 -7.14 0.26 -5.23
C VAL A 445 -5.83 0.88 -4.74
N GLN A 446 -4.83 0.06 -4.45
CA GLN A 446 -3.50 0.53 -4.08
C GLN A 446 -2.82 1.29 -5.24
N ALA A 447 -2.86 0.75 -6.45
CA ALA A 447 -2.30 1.38 -7.64
C ALA A 447 -2.94 2.74 -7.95
N ALA A 448 -4.28 2.81 -7.94
CA ALA A 448 -5.03 4.03 -8.16
C ALA A 448 -4.78 5.06 -7.03
N GLY A 449 -4.74 4.61 -5.77
CA GLY A 449 -4.41 5.46 -4.63
C GLY A 449 -3.03 6.12 -4.76
N ILE A 450 -2.00 5.33 -5.05
CA ILE A 450 -0.64 5.82 -5.24
C ILE A 450 -0.56 6.72 -6.48
N ALA A 451 -1.33 6.44 -7.55
CA ALA A 451 -1.39 7.30 -8.72
C ALA A 451 -1.92 8.70 -8.39
N ALA A 452 -3.02 8.79 -7.63
CA ALA A 452 -3.56 10.06 -7.15
C ALA A 452 -2.54 10.80 -6.28
N TYR A 453 -1.93 10.09 -5.32
CA TYR A 453 -0.91 10.65 -4.44
C TYR A 453 0.26 11.25 -5.23
N ALA A 454 0.83 10.47 -6.16
CA ALA A 454 1.98 10.88 -6.96
C ALA A 454 1.65 12.04 -7.90
N ASN A 455 0.47 12.03 -8.53
CA ASN A 455 0.02 13.13 -9.39
C ASN A 455 -0.16 14.43 -8.59
N GLY A 456 -0.78 14.35 -7.41
CA GLY A 456 -0.94 15.49 -6.51
C GLY A 456 0.40 16.04 -6.01
N ARG A 457 1.31 15.17 -5.54
CA ARG A 457 2.67 15.57 -5.11
C ARG A 457 3.48 16.17 -6.25
N ALA A 458 3.40 15.60 -7.46
CA ALA A 458 4.03 16.18 -8.65
C ALA A 458 3.51 17.59 -8.95
N GLY A 459 2.20 17.81 -8.78
CA GLY A 459 1.58 19.13 -8.84
C GLY A 459 2.08 20.08 -7.75
N ASP A 460 2.27 19.59 -6.52
CA ASP A 460 2.80 20.37 -5.40
C ASP A 460 4.25 20.78 -5.62
N PHE A 461 5.08 19.92 -6.21
CA PHE A 461 6.42 20.31 -6.64
C PHE A 461 6.40 21.32 -7.79
N ALA A 462 5.51 21.14 -8.77
CA ALA A 462 5.40 22.05 -9.91
C ALA A 462 4.92 23.46 -9.51
N VAL A 463 3.99 23.57 -8.54
CA VAL A 463 3.48 24.87 -8.08
C VAL A 463 4.53 25.68 -7.32
N GLU A 464 5.51 25.02 -6.68
CA GLU A 464 6.63 25.73 -6.04
C GLU A 464 7.50 26.48 -7.06
N GLU A 465 7.69 25.92 -8.25
CA GLU A 465 8.51 26.52 -9.32
C GLU A 465 7.71 27.49 -10.19
N HIS A 466 6.47 27.14 -10.54
CA HIS A 466 5.69 27.85 -11.56
C HIS A 466 4.50 28.64 -10.99
N GLY A 467 4.21 28.50 -9.69
CA GLY A 467 2.99 29.03 -9.09
C GLY A 467 1.73 28.50 -9.78
N TYR A 468 0.63 29.26 -9.72
CA TYR A 468 -0.59 28.93 -10.47
C TYR A 468 -0.48 29.15 -11.99
N GLY A 469 0.74 29.36 -12.51
CA GLY A 469 1.04 29.33 -13.95
C GLY A 469 1.46 27.94 -14.44
N LEU A 470 1.51 26.93 -13.55
CA LEU A 470 1.83 25.55 -13.91
C LEU A 470 0.87 25.03 -15.00
N VAL A 471 1.41 24.19 -15.87
CA VAL A 471 0.66 23.47 -16.90
C VAL A 471 0.91 21.97 -16.77
N ALA A 472 0.09 21.15 -17.42
CA ALA A 472 0.16 19.70 -17.27
C ALA A 472 1.53 19.11 -17.67
N THR A 473 2.27 19.73 -18.61
CA THR A 473 3.62 19.28 -19.00
C THR A 473 4.69 19.48 -17.92
N ASP A 474 4.40 20.27 -16.89
CA ASP A 474 5.31 20.49 -15.75
C ASP A 474 5.23 19.33 -14.74
N LEU A 475 4.17 18.50 -14.78
CA LEU A 475 3.96 17.39 -13.84
C LEU A 475 4.79 16.14 -14.17
N PRO A 476 4.82 15.58 -15.39
CA PRO A 476 5.55 14.34 -15.68
C PRO A 476 7.02 14.33 -15.20
N PRO A 477 7.81 15.41 -15.34
CA PRO A 477 9.17 15.45 -14.79
C PRO A 477 9.24 15.27 -13.26
N ARG A 478 8.18 15.64 -12.53
CA ARG A 478 8.06 15.58 -11.06
C ARG A 478 7.45 14.27 -10.54
N VAL A 479 6.82 13.47 -11.40
CA VAL A 479 6.22 12.17 -11.01
C VAL A 479 7.28 11.22 -10.43
N ALA A 480 8.47 11.14 -11.03
CA ALA A 480 9.53 10.29 -10.51
C ALA A 480 10.02 10.74 -9.13
N GLU A 481 10.09 12.06 -8.89
CA GLU A 481 10.41 12.62 -7.58
C GLU A 481 9.33 12.24 -6.56
N ALA A 482 8.05 12.33 -6.93
CA ALA A 482 6.93 11.97 -6.07
C ALA A 482 6.86 10.48 -5.69
N LEU A 483 7.29 9.57 -6.58
CA LEU A 483 7.23 8.13 -6.33
C LEU A 483 8.49 7.57 -5.66
N TRP A 484 9.65 8.16 -5.94
CA TRP A 484 10.96 7.57 -5.58
C TRP A 484 11.84 8.48 -4.71
N GLY A 485 11.50 9.76 -4.52
CA GLY A 485 12.35 10.75 -3.86
C GLY A 485 12.30 10.73 -2.33
N ASP A 486 11.12 10.54 -1.73
CA ASP A 486 10.86 10.75 -0.30
C ASP A 486 10.95 9.45 0.54
N ARG A 487 11.71 8.44 0.11
CA ARG A 487 11.74 7.10 0.77
C ARG A 487 12.73 6.95 1.92
N ASP A 488 13.69 7.87 2.03
CA ASP A 488 14.84 7.76 2.95
C ASP A 488 14.81 8.78 4.12
N GLU A 489 13.71 9.52 4.32
CA GLU A 489 13.53 10.43 5.47
C GLU A 489 12.62 9.88 6.58
#